data_AF-A0A562KCR4-F1
#
_entry.id   AF-A0A562KCR4-F1
#
_cell.length_a   1.000
_cell.length_b   1.000
_cell.length_c   1.000
_cell.angle_alpha   90.00
_cell.angle_beta   90.00
_cell.angle_gamma   90.00
#
_symmetry.space_group_name_H-M   'P 1'
#
loop_
_entity.id
_entity.type
_entity.pdbx_description
1 polymer ?
#
loop_
_entity_poly.entity_id
_entity_poly.type
_entity_poly.pdbx_seq_one_letter_code
_entity_poly.pdbx_strand_id
1 'polypeptide(L)'
;MRVQAMSSALRATFTLREARALQRLVQAGAAALNHLAPDQSDEIIAMLDIGIHDVATKQADARARKKVKEQRPVFPPMINIDIDGYAISAELGDWVDISTDPDYSVWGAVTPEREAGQHEIRRNAWRVHVLNPDRYGPLHLAYGCTAADSRDEVEELATKLVDGIRRERRAA
;
A
#
# COMPACT_ATOMS: atom_id res chain seq x y z
N MET A 1 29.99 18.77 8.00
CA MET A 1 31.15 18.42 7.16
C MET A 1 32.05 17.46 7.93
N ARG A 2 32.52 16.39 7.29
CA ARG A 2 33.52 15.47 7.85
C ARG A 2 34.77 15.51 6.98
N VAL A 3 35.94 15.74 7.56
CA VAL A 3 37.21 15.73 6.84
C VAL A 3 38.06 14.57 7.33
N GLN A 4 38.68 13.85 6.41
CA GLN A 4 39.58 12.74 6.68
C GLN A 4 40.90 13.00 5.95
N ALA A 5 41.99 13.04 6.69
CA ALA A 5 43.33 13.07 6.14
C ALA A 5 43.69 11.68 5.59
N MET A 6 44.14 11.64 4.34
CA MET A 6 44.69 10.47 3.67
C MET A 6 46.21 10.68 3.51
N SER A 7 46.94 9.63 3.12
CA SER A 7 48.40 9.67 2.97
C SER A 7 48.92 10.75 2.00
N SER A 8 48.11 11.16 1.01
CA SER A 8 48.48 12.19 0.02
C SER A 8 47.34 13.17 -0.33
N ALA A 9 46.21 13.10 0.39
CA ALA A 9 45.02 13.88 0.04
C ALA A 9 44.13 14.18 1.25
N LEU A 10 43.22 15.14 1.10
CA LEU A 10 42.14 15.40 2.04
C LEU A 10 40.82 14.96 1.42
N ARG A 11 40.13 14.02 2.07
CA ARG A 11 38.74 13.68 1.71
C ARG A 11 37.81 14.50 2.59
N ALA A 12 37.02 15.37 1.98
CA ALA A 12 35.95 16.10 2.65
C ALA A 12 34.58 15.56 2.21
N THR A 13 33.76 15.16 3.17
CA THR A 13 32.39 14.72 2.98
C THR A 13 31.44 15.82 3.44
N PHE A 14 30.57 16.24 2.53
CA PHE A 14 29.61 17.31 2.74
C PHE A 14 28.18 16.77 2.74
N THR A 15 27.33 17.38 3.54
CA THR A 15 25.88 17.27 3.32
C THR A 15 25.47 18.05 2.07
N LEU A 16 24.30 17.77 1.49
CA LEU A 16 23.80 18.48 0.30
C LEU A 16 23.73 20.00 0.52
N ARG A 17 23.36 20.44 1.73
CA ARG A 17 23.32 21.86 2.10
C ARG A 17 24.71 22.49 2.10
N GLU A 18 25.69 21.78 2.66
CA GLU A 18 27.08 22.24 2.72
C GLU A 18 27.73 22.27 1.34
N ALA A 19 27.46 21.27 0.49
CA ALA A 19 27.95 21.26 -0.89
C ALA A 19 27.42 22.46 -1.71
N ARG A 20 26.13 22.80 -1.58
CA ARG A 20 25.55 24.02 -2.19
C ARG A 20 26.11 25.32 -1.63
N ALA A 21 26.51 25.34 -0.37
CA ALA A 21 27.17 26.50 0.22
C ALA A 21 28.59 26.64 -0.34
N LEU A 22 29.32 25.53 -0.48
CA LEU A 22 30.65 25.49 -1.07
C LEU A 22 30.63 25.92 -2.54
N GLN A 23 29.70 25.41 -3.35
CA GLN A 23 29.57 25.80 -4.76
C GLN A 23 29.37 27.32 -4.91
N ARG A 24 28.48 27.91 -4.10
CA ARG A 24 28.25 29.37 -4.09
C ARG A 24 29.49 30.15 -3.67
N LEU A 25 30.24 29.65 -2.69
CA LEU A 25 31.49 30.26 -2.25
C LEU A 25 32.53 30.24 -3.38
N VAL A 26 32.69 29.11 -4.08
CA VAL A 26 33.63 28.96 -5.19
C VAL A 26 33.24 29.86 -6.35
N GLN A 27 31.96 29.92 -6.72
CA GLN A 27 31.45 30.83 -7.76
C GLN A 27 31.68 32.31 -7.42
N ALA A 28 31.38 32.71 -6.18
CA ALA A 28 31.60 34.08 -5.72
C ALA A 28 33.09 34.43 -5.66
N GLY A 29 33.95 33.49 -5.24
CA GLY A 29 35.39 33.65 -5.21
C GLY A 29 35.99 33.77 -6.62
N ALA A 30 35.57 32.92 -7.56
CA ALA A 30 35.98 32.99 -8.96
C ALA A 30 35.56 34.33 -9.58
N ALA A 31 34.32 34.78 -9.34
CA ALA A 31 33.84 36.08 -9.81
C ALA A 31 34.61 37.27 -9.22
N ALA A 32 34.98 37.19 -7.93
CA ALA A 32 35.74 38.25 -7.25
C ALA A 32 37.20 38.32 -7.70
N LEU A 33 37.82 37.18 -8.01
CA LEU A 33 39.20 37.10 -8.49
C LEU A 33 39.32 37.38 -9.99
N ASN A 34 38.24 37.19 -10.76
CA ASN A 34 38.18 37.46 -12.19
C ASN A 34 39.36 36.80 -12.94
N HIS A 35 40.24 37.56 -13.59
CA HIS A 35 41.41 37.04 -14.31
C HIS A 35 42.53 36.48 -13.40
N LEU A 36 42.43 36.66 -12.07
CA LEU A 36 43.35 36.09 -11.09
C LEU A 36 42.84 34.76 -10.52
N ALA A 37 41.70 34.25 -11.00
CA ALA A 37 41.18 32.96 -10.60
C ALA A 37 42.13 31.84 -11.08
N PRO A 38 42.35 30.78 -10.28
CA PRO A 38 43.11 29.62 -10.72
C PRO A 38 42.49 28.98 -11.98
N ASP A 39 43.32 28.48 -12.90
CA ASP A 39 42.88 27.86 -14.16
C ASP A 39 41.85 26.72 -13.98
N GLN A 40 41.87 26.06 -12.82
CA GLN A 40 40.98 24.93 -12.49
C GLN A 40 39.60 25.37 -11.97
N SER A 41 39.34 26.67 -11.81
CA SER A 41 38.14 27.16 -11.13
C SER A 41 36.85 26.72 -11.83
N ASP A 42 36.81 26.79 -13.16
CA ASP A 42 35.63 26.40 -13.95
C ASP A 42 35.36 24.89 -13.87
N GLU A 43 36.41 24.08 -13.91
CA GLU A 43 36.33 22.63 -13.78
C GLU A 43 35.78 22.24 -12.39
N ILE A 44 36.29 22.88 -11.33
CA ILE A 44 35.83 22.63 -9.95
C ILE A 44 34.36 23.02 -9.78
N ILE A 45 33.93 24.15 -10.35
CA ILE A 45 32.53 24.60 -10.31
C ILE A 45 31.62 23.58 -11.02
N ALA A 46 32.01 23.12 -12.21
CA ALA A 46 31.26 22.13 -12.97
C ALA A 46 31.17 20.79 -12.23
N MET A 47 32.29 20.31 -11.67
CA MET A 47 32.32 19.07 -10.88
C MET A 47 31.41 19.14 -9.64
N LEU A 48 31.41 20.27 -8.93
CA LEU A 48 30.52 20.50 -7.78
C LEU A 48 29.05 20.49 -8.20
N ASP A 49 28.71 21.08 -9.35
CA ASP A 49 27.34 21.12 -9.85
C ASP A 49 26.80 19.73 -10.16
N ILE A 50 27.57 18.92 -10.91
CA ILE A 50 27.24 17.54 -11.24
C ILE A 50 27.04 16.72 -9.95
N GLY A 51 27.96 16.83 -8.99
CA GLY A 51 27.88 16.10 -7.72
C GLY A 51 26.67 16.50 -6.87
N ILE A 52 26.33 17.80 -6.83
CA ILE A 52 25.15 18.30 -6.11
C ILE A 52 23.87 17.78 -6.76
N HIS A 53 23.81 17.78 -8.09
CA HIS A 53 22.66 17.28 -8.83
C HIS A 53 22.43 15.79 -8.57
N ASP A 54 23.47 14.96 -8.70
CA ASP A 54 23.39 13.52 -8.46
C ASP A 54 22.91 13.19 -7.03
N VAL A 55 23.47 13.86 -6.02
CA VAL A 55 23.03 13.68 -4.62
C VAL A 55 21.58 14.12 -4.41
N ALA A 56 21.16 15.24 -5.03
CA ALA A 56 19.79 15.71 -4.92
C ALA A 56 18.80 14.72 -5.55
N THR A 57 19.12 14.19 -6.73
CA THR A 57 18.31 13.19 -7.43
C THR A 57 18.18 11.90 -6.61
N LYS A 58 19.31 11.37 -6.10
CA LYS A 58 19.30 10.19 -5.22
C LYS A 58 18.45 10.38 -3.96
N GLN A 59 18.48 11.58 -3.35
CA GLN A 59 17.63 11.87 -2.20
C GLN A 59 16.15 11.99 -2.57
N ALA A 60 15.83 12.58 -3.73
CA ALA A 60 14.47 12.67 -4.24
C ALA A 60 13.90 11.27 -4.51
N ASP A 61 14.67 10.40 -5.17
CA ASP A 61 14.29 9.01 -5.44
C ASP A 61 14.08 8.21 -4.15
N ALA A 62 14.97 8.38 -3.16
CA ALA A 62 14.81 7.72 -1.87
C ALA A 62 13.53 8.17 -1.14
N ARG A 63 13.17 9.47 -1.23
CA ARG A 63 11.90 9.98 -0.70
C ARG A 63 10.69 9.46 -1.46
N ALA A 64 10.77 9.39 -2.79
CA ALA A 64 9.71 8.84 -3.63
C ALA A 64 9.45 7.37 -3.30
N ARG A 65 10.51 6.55 -3.15
CA ARG A 65 10.40 5.14 -2.73
C ARG A 65 9.74 4.98 -1.36
N LYS A 66 10.04 5.87 -0.40
CA LYS A 66 9.37 5.86 0.91
C LYS A 66 7.88 6.14 0.80
N LYS A 67 7.49 7.18 0.04
CA LYS A 67 6.08 7.50 -0.21
C LYS A 67 5.31 6.36 -0.89
N VAL A 68 5.93 5.70 -1.87
CA VAL A 68 5.32 4.53 -2.54
C VAL A 68 5.10 3.37 -1.56
N LYS A 69 6.02 3.16 -0.60
CA LYS A 69 5.83 2.15 0.44
C LYS A 69 4.67 2.47 1.39
N GLU A 70 4.45 3.75 1.68
CA GLU A 70 3.31 4.23 2.50
C GLU A 70 1.97 4.13 1.78
N GLN A 71 1.96 4.22 0.44
CA GLN A 71 0.75 4.11 -0.39
C GLN A 71 0.35 2.68 -0.76
N ARG A 72 0.97 1.65 -0.16
CA ARG A 72 0.52 0.27 -0.41
C ARG A 72 -0.94 0.13 0.04
N PRO A 73 -1.84 -0.36 -0.82
CA PRO A 73 -3.23 -0.57 -0.42
C PRO A 73 -3.25 -1.48 0.80
N VAL A 74 -3.81 -0.95 1.89
CA VAL A 74 -4.11 -1.75 3.08
C VAL A 74 -5.33 -2.57 2.69
N PHE A 75 -5.10 -3.81 2.28
CA PHE A 75 -6.18 -4.75 2.07
C PHE A 75 -6.80 -5.08 3.44
N PRO A 76 -8.14 -5.14 3.54
CA PRO A 76 -8.79 -5.63 4.74
C PRO A 76 -8.26 -7.03 5.09
N PRO A 77 -8.22 -7.41 6.37
CA PRO A 77 -7.87 -8.76 6.76
C PRO A 77 -8.73 -9.77 6.01
N MET A 78 -8.08 -10.75 5.37
CA MET A 78 -8.75 -11.80 4.61
C MET A 78 -8.40 -13.18 5.17
N ILE A 79 -9.40 -14.07 5.18
CA ILE A 79 -9.24 -15.50 5.48
C ILE A 79 -9.59 -16.26 4.21
N ASN A 80 -8.73 -17.19 3.81
CA ASN A 80 -9.03 -18.15 2.75
C ASN A 80 -8.88 -19.56 3.31
N ILE A 81 -9.94 -20.36 3.21
CA ILE A 81 -9.99 -21.73 3.72
C ILE A 81 -10.62 -22.65 2.66
N ASP A 82 -10.22 -23.92 2.66
CA ASP A 82 -10.92 -24.96 1.90
C ASP A 82 -11.89 -25.66 2.85
N ILE A 83 -13.16 -25.69 2.46
CA ILE A 83 -14.17 -26.49 3.14
C ILE A 83 -14.74 -27.45 2.12
N ASP A 84 -14.44 -28.73 2.29
CA ASP A 84 -15.18 -29.79 1.62
C ASP A 84 -15.04 -29.73 0.09
N GLY A 85 -13.89 -29.25 -0.40
CA GLY A 85 -13.56 -29.04 -1.81
C GLY A 85 -14.07 -27.72 -2.38
N TYR A 86 -14.63 -26.84 -1.55
CA TYR A 86 -15.03 -25.49 -1.91
C TYR A 86 -14.03 -24.48 -1.35
N ALA A 87 -13.56 -23.57 -2.22
CA ALA A 87 -12.74 -22.46 -1.81
C ALA A 87 -13.61 -21.38 -1.16
N ILE A 88 -13.29 -21.03 0.08
CA ILE A 88 -13.96 -20.00 0.85
C ILE A 88 -13.05 -18.79 0.97
N SER A 89 -13.61 -17.60 0.79
CA SER A 89 -12.94 -16.33 1.06
C SER A 89 -13.77 -15.51 2.01
N ALA A 90 -13.15 -14.98 3.06
CA ALA A 90 -13.81 -14.10 4.01
C ALA A 90 -13.03 -12.80 4.18
N GLU A 91 -13.76 -11.68 4.21
CA GLU A 91 -13.21 -10.34 4.35
C GLU A 91 -13.75 -9.69 5.64
N LEU A 92 -12.85 -9.19 6.49
CA LEU A 92 -13.24 -8.48 7.72
C LEU A 92 -13.56 -7.02 7.40
N GLY A 93 -14.71 -6.54 7.86
CA GLY A 93 -15.11 -5.16 7.65
C GLY A 93 -16.45 -4.83 8.29
N ASP A 94 -17.01 -3.71 7.85
CA ASP A 94 -18.33 -3.26 8.22
C ASP A 94 -19.29 -3.51 7.05
N TRP A 95 -20.33 -4.28 7.34
CA TRP A 95 -21.27 -4.78 6.33
C TRP A 95 -22.69 -4.32 6.63
N VAL A 96 -23.43 -4.04 5.57
CA VAL A 96 -24.84 -3.66 5.62
C VAL A 96 -25.65 -4.58 4.73
N ASP A 97 -26.78 -5.07 5.23
CA ASP A 97 -27.73 -5.84 4.44
C ASP A 97 -28.49 -4.90 3.49
N ILE A 98 -28.18 -5.01 2.20
CA ILE A 98 -28.81 -4.26 1.12
C ILE A 98 -29.94 -5.04 0.45
N SER A 99 -30.32 -6.20 1.01
CA SER A 99 -31.47 -6.95 0.51
C SER A 99 -32.77 -6.20 0.77
N THR A 100 -33.70 -6.37 -0.17
CA THR A 100 -35.10 -5.94 -0.01
C THR A 100 -36.01 -7.10 0.41
N ASP A 101 -35.51 -8.33 0.37
CA ASP A 101 -36.24 -9.55 0.69
C ASP A 101 -35.87 -9.98 2.12
N PRO A 102 -36.82 -10.15 3.06
CA PRO A 102 -36.52 -10.58 4.42
C PRO A 102 -35.98 -12.02 4.52
N ASP A 103 -36.21 -12.85 3.51
CA ASP A 103 -35.76 -14.25 3.50
C ASP A 103 -34.34 -14.40 2.94
N TYR A 104 -33.77 -13.34 2.38
CA TYR A 104 -32.42 -13.33 1.81
C TYR A 104 -31.64 -12.12 2.30
N SER A 105 -30.40 -12.32 2.76
CA SER A 105 -29.51 -11.20 3.05
C SER A 105 -28.53 -10.99 1.91
N VAL A 106 -28.25 -9.73 1.56
CA VAL A 106 -27.24 -9.30 0.58
C VAL A 106 -26.28 -8.34 1.27
N TRP A 107 -25.07 -8.78 1.59
CA TRP A 107 -24.14 -7.96 2.36
C TRP A 107 -23.27 -7.07 1.45
N GLY A 108 -23.39 -5.76 1.62
CA GLY A 108 -22.56 -4.75 0.97
C GLY A 108 -21.67 -4.02 1.98
N ALA A 109 -20.60 -3.37 1.50
CA ALA A 109 -19.78 -2.51 2.36
C ALA A 109 -20.62 -1.32 2.88
N VAL A 110 -20.43 -0.99 4.15
CA VAL A 110 -21.02 0.23 4.74
C VAL A 110 -20.40 1.46 4.08
N THR A 111 -21.26 2.36 3.62
CA THR A 111 -20.87 3.68 3.14
C THR A 111 -21.71 4.73 3.88
N PRO A 112 -21.27 6.00 3.95
CA PRO A 112 -22.02 7.06 4.63
C PRO A 112 -23.48 7.17 4.13
N GLU A 113 -23.72 6.90 2.85
CA GLU A 113 -25.06 6.93 2.25
C GLU A 113 -25.94 5.77 2.71
N ARG A 114 -25.35 4.58 2.93
CA ARG A 114 -26.07 3.36 3.30
C ARG A 114 -26.32 3.25 4.81
N GLU A 115 -25.49 3.90 5.60
CA GLU A 115 -25.61 3.91 7.06
C GLU A 115 -26.87 4.64 7.55
N ALA A 116 -27.41 5.57 6.76
CA ALA A 116 -28.60 6.34 7.12
C ALA A 116 -29.94 5.60 6.91
N GLY A 117 -29.92 4.40 6.30
CA GLY A 117 -31.12 3.60 6.03
C GLY A 117 -31.54 2.69 7.18
N GLN A 118 -32.74 2.09 7.10
CA GLN A 118 -33.18 1.01 7.98
C GLN A 118 -32.67 -0.34 7.46
N HIS A 119 -31.38 -0.60 7.67
CA HIS A 119 -30.73 -1.84 7.27
C HIS A 119 -30.11 -2.52 8.48
N GLU A 120 -29.99 -3.85 8.45
CA GLU A 120 -29.13 -4.54 9.40
C GLU A 120 -27.67 -4.16 9.10
N ILE A 121 -26.97 -3.66 10.11
CA ILE A 121 -25.54 -3.30 10.01
C ILE A 121 -24.75 -4.18 10.96
N ARG A 122 -23.72 -4.85 10.44
CA ARG A 122 -22.77 -5.64 11.20
C ARG A 122 -21.41 -4.99 11.13
N ARG A 123 -20.92 -4.54 12.28
CA ARG A 123 -19.62 -3.90 12.42
C ARG A 123 -18.58 -4.91 12.82
N ASN A 124 -17.37 -4.77 12.29
CA ASN A 124 -16.26 -5.68 12.59
C ASN A 124 -16.66 -7.16 12.44
N ALA A 125 -17.26 -7.49 11.30
CA ALA A 125 -17.75 -8.82 10.99
C ALA A 125 -17.11 -9.35 9.70
N TRP A 126 -17.12 -10.67 9.53
CA TRP A 126 -16.62 -11.32 8.34
C TRP A 126 -17.72 -11.49 7.32
N ARG A 127 -17.51 -10.99 6.11
CA ARG A 127 -18.33 -11.36 4.96
C ARG A 127 -17.72 -12.56 4.29
N VAL A 128 -18.44 -13.67 4.27
CA VAL A 128 -17.98 -14.99 3.83
C VAL A 128 -18.54 -15.28 2.44
N HIS A 129 -17.68 -15.76 1.54
CA HIS A 129 -17.99 -16.13 0.17
C HIS A 129 -17.56 -17.56 -0.11
N VAL A 130 -18.49 -18.38 -0.61
CA VAL A 130 -18.17 -19.64 -1.27
C VAL A 130 -17.85 -19.33 -2.73
N LEU A 131 -16.62 -19.54 -3.14
CA LEU A 131 -16.17 -19.22 -4.50
C LEU A 131 -16.62 -20.31 -5.48
N ASN A 132 -16.95 -19.88 -6.70
CA ASN A 132 -17.25 -20.79 -7.79
C ASN A 132 -15.95 -21.19 -8.51
N PRO A 133 -15.64 -22.49 -8.61
CA PRO A 133 -14.50 -22.94 -9.40
C PRO A 133 -14.73 -22.82 -10.92
N ASP A 134 -15.98 -22.65 -11.38
CA ASP A 134 -16.29 -22.50 -12.80
C ASP A 134 -15.89 -21.10 -13.30
N ARG A 135 -15.06 -21.08 -14.34
CA ARG A 135 -14.56 -19.85 -14.98
C ARG A 135 -15.67 -19.07 -15.69
N TYR A 136 -16.73 -19.75 -16.13
CA TYR A 136 -17.82 -19.13 -16.88
C TYR A 136 -19.08 -18.89 -16.03
N GLY A 137 -19.05 -19.30 -14.75
CA GLY A 137 -20.14 -19.12 -13.80
C GLY A 137 -20.05 -17.83 -12.99
N PRO A 138 -21.06 -17.56 -12.13
CA PRO A 138 -20.99 -16.46 -11.18
C PRO A 138 -19.81 -16.67 -10.23
N LEU A 139 -19.10 -15.60 -9.84
CA LEU A 139 -17.88 -15.67 -9.01
C LEU A 139 -18.13 -16.31 -7.63
N HIS A 140 -19.32 -16.12 -7.08
CA HIS A 140 -19.71 -16.62 -5.77
C HIS A 140 -20.92 -17.55 -5.91
N LEU A 141 -20.85 -18.74 -5.31
CA LEU A 141 -21.95 -19.71 -5.25
C LEU A 141 -22.91 -19.40 -4.11
N ALA A 142 -22.37 -18.99 -2.97
CA ALA A 142 -23.13 -18.57 -1.80
C ALA A 142 -22.32 -17.55 -1.01
N TYR A 143 -23.00 -16.82 -0.14
CA TYR A 143 -22.37 -15.82 0.69
C TYR A 143 -23.16 -15.60 1.98
N GLY A 144 -22.52 -15.02 2.97
CA GLY A 144 -23.12 -14.69 4.26
C GLY A 144 -22.26 -13.70 5.04
N CYS A 145 -22.72 -13.31 6.22
CA CYS A 145 -21.95 -12.49 7.14
C CYS A 145 -22.00 -13.11 8.54
N THR A 146 -20.88 -13.07 9.27
CA THR A 146 -20.82 -13.46 10.69
C THR A 146 -21.41 -12.37 11.57
N ALA A 147 -21.58 -12.62 12.87
CA ALA A 147 -22.03 -11.60 13.82
C ALA A 147 -20.84 -10.84 14.42
N ALA A 148 -19.70 -11.50 14.58
CA ALA A 148 -18.47 -10.93 15.14
C ALA A 148 -17.23 -11.25 14.30
N ASP A 149 -16.07 -10.77 14.76
CA ASP A 149 -14.75 -10.98 14.15
C ASP A 149 -14.13 -12.36 14.47
N SER A 150 -14.92 -13.30 14.99
CA SER A 150 -14.46 -14.65 15.34
C SER A 150 -14.21 -15.51 14.10
N ARG A 151 -13.05 -16.18 14.07
CA ARG A 151 -12.71 -17.16 13.04
C ARG A 151 -13.61 -18.41 13.10
N ASP A 152 -14.02 -18.82 14.29
CA ASP A 152 -14.86 -20.02 14.44
C ASP A 152 -16.23 -19.80 13.80
N GLU A 153 -16.77 -18.58 13.89
CA GLU A 153 -18.02 -18.20 13.21
C GLU A 153 -17.88 -18.26 11.67
N VAL A 154 -16.69 -17.95 11.13
CA VAL A 154 -16.42 -18.06 9.69
C VAL A 154 -16.47 -19.50 9.24
N GLU A 155 -15.84 -20.42 9.98
CA GLU A 155 -15.82 -21.84 9.64
C GLU A 155 -17.23 -22.46 9.77
N GLU A 156 -17.97 -22.12 10.82
CA GLU A 156 -19.36 -22.58 11.01
C GLU A 156 -20.29 -22.07 9.89
N LEU A 157 -20.22 -20.77 9.59
CA LEU A 157 -21.04 -20.18 8.53
C LEU A 157 -20.69 -20.75 7.16
N ALA A 158 -19.41 -20.86 6.83
CA ALA A 158 -18.97 -21.41 5.56
C ALA A 158 -19.41 -22.87 5.38
N THR A 159 -19.37 -23.68 6.45
CA THR A 159 -19.87 -25.06 6.44
C THR A 159 -21.37 -25.10 6.14
N LYS A 160 -22.18 -24.25 6.79
CA LYS A 160 -23.62 -24.14 6.52
C LYS A 160 -23.92 -23.75 5.08
N LEU A 161 -23.15 -22.82 4.51
CA LEU A 161 -23.30 -22.39 3.11
C LEU A 161 -22.97 -23.53 2.13
N VAL A 162 -21.88 -24.26 2.36
CA VAL A 162 -21.48 -25.42 1.54
C VAL A 162 -22.52 -26.54 1.62
N ASP A 163 -23.07 -26.81 2.80
CA ASP A 163 -24.14 -27.81 2.97
C ASP A 163 -25.45 -27.39 2.29
N GLY A 164 -25.75 -26.10 2.24
CA GLY A 164 -26.84 -25.54 1.42
C GLY A 164 -26.65 -25.90 -0.06
N ILE A 165 -25.50 -25.53 -0.63
CA ILE A 165 -25.16 -25.78 -2.04
C ILE A 165 -25.24 -27.28 -2.37
N ARG A 166 -24.70 -28.13 -1.49
CA ARG A 166 -24.72 -29.59 -1.67
C ARG A 166 -26.14 -30.16 -1.69
N ARG A 167 -27.04 -29.65 -0.85
CA ARG A 167 -28.44 -30.07 -0.82
C ARG A 167 -29.17 -29.67 -2.09
N GLU A 168 -29.00 -28.44 -2.55
CA GLU A 168 -29.59 -27.95 -3.80
C GLU A 168 -29.13 -28.77 -5.01
N ARG A 169 -27.83 -29.06 -5.11
CA ARG A 169 -27.27 -29.89 -6.20
C ARG A 169 -27.74 -31.35 -6.19
N ARG A 170 -28.16 -31.89 -5.05
CA ARG A 170 -28.73 -33.25 -4.97
C ARG A 170 -30.22 -33.27 -5.35
N ALA A 171 -30.90 -32.15 -5.24
CA ALA A 171 -32.32 -32.01 -5.54
C ALA A 171 -32.59 -31.67 -7.02
N ALA A 172 -31.58 -31.14 -7.74
CA ALA A 172 -31.59 -30.86 -9.17
C ALA A 172 -31.14 -32.06 -10.01
#